data_AF-A0A955ND99-F1
#
_entry.id   AF-A0A955ND99-F1
#
_cell.length_a   1.000
_cell.length_b   1.000
_cell.length_c   1.000
_cell.angle_alpha   90.00
_cell.angle_beta   90.00
_cell.angle_gamma   90.00
#
_symmetry.space_group_name_H-M   'P 1'
#
loop_
_entity.id
_entity.type
_entity.pdbx_description
1 polymer ?
#
loop_
_entity_poly.entity_id
_entity_poly.type
_entity_poly.pdbx_seq_one_letter_code
_entity_poly.pdbx_strand_id
1 'polypeptide(L)'
;MDLFSDYDERYSANVDSTPQSQIGRSNPSLDALRREVDRQRLVIEVLIRALIDKGIYTRDQLNALANLVDMEDGVRDGRMTPKKGIELCSSCGRTLMNKLGTCLYCGNEEVIDII
;
A
#
# COMPACT_ATOMS: atom_id res chain seq x y z
N MET A 1 14.72 -12.11 -7.50
CA MET A 1 14.13 -11.33 -8.59
C MET A 1 14.78 -9.96 -8.51
N ASP A 2 15.51 -9.55 -9.54
CA ASP A 2 16.40 -8.38 -9.46
C ASP A 2 15.60 -7.12 -9.79
N LEU A 3 15.15 -6.40 -8.76
CA LEU A 3 14.15 -5.34 -8.86
C LEU A 3 14.61 -4.19 -9.78
N PHE A 4 15.93 -3.98 -9.91
CA PHE A 4 16.50 -2.92 -10.75
C PHE A 4 16.87 -3.38 -12.16
N SER A 5 17.06 -4.69 -12.42
CA SER A 5 17.37 -5.20 -13.76
C SER A 5 16.15 -5.09 -14.69
N ASP A 6 14.96 -5.47 -14.20
CA ASP A 6 13.70 -5.31 -14.95
C ASP A 6 13.25 -3.85 -15.06
N TYR A 7 13.78 -2.98 -14.19
CA TYR A 7 13.38 -1.57 -14.08
C TYR A 7 14.08 -0.67 -15.10
N ASP A 8 15.37 -0.87 -15.36
CA ASP A 8 16.10 -0.12 -16.41
C ASP A 8 15.61 -0.48 -17.81
N GLU A 9 15.25 -1.75 -18.04
CA GLU A 9 14.74 -2.22 -19.35
C GLU A 9 13.35 -1.65 -19.66
N ARG A 10 12.47 -1.53 -18.66
CA ARG A 10 11.16 -0.86 -18.79
C ARG A 10 11.27 0.66 -18.90
N TYR A 11 12.33 1.28 -18.38
CA TYR A 11 12.52 2.73 -18.46
C TYR A 11 12.86 3.20 -19.88
N SER A 12 13.77 2.49 -20.57
CA SER A 12 14.15 2.85 -21.95
C SER A 12 13.00 2.71 -22.95
N ALA A 13 12.06 1.78 -22.71
CA ALA A 13 10.92 1.54 -23.58
C ALA A 13 9.80 2.59 -23.47
N ASN A 14 9.73 3.37 -22.38
CA ASN A 14 8.63 4.31 -22.13
C ASN A 14 8.93 5.77 -22.51
N VAL A 15 10.11 6.06 -23.08
CA VAL A 15 10.48 7.41 -23.52
C VAL A 15 9.92 7.74 -24.92
N ASP A 16 9.39 6.75 -25.64
CA ASP A 16 8.74 6.96 -26.95
C ASP A 16 7.24 7.26 -26.78
N SER A 17 6.93 8.54 -26.56
CA SER A 17 5.58 9.08 -26.49
C SER A 17 4.86 8.96 -27.84
N THR A 18 4.20 7.82 -28.05
CA THR A 18 3.26 7.63 -29.16
C THR A 18 1.90 8.25 -28.78
N PRO A 19 1.33 9.18 -29.56
CA PRO A 19 -0.01 9.69 -29.29
C PRO A 19 -1.04 8.64 -29.70
N GLN A 20 -1.45 7.78 -28.77
CA GLN A 20 -2.58 6.89 -28.99
C GLN A 20 -3.89 7.68 -28.92
N SER A 21 -4.33 8.09 -30.09
CA SER A 21 -5.72 8.44 -30.38
C SER A 21 -6.58 7.18 -30.22
N GLN A 22 -7.34 7.05 -29.13
CA GLN A 22 -8.57 6.26 -29.12
C GLN A 22 -9.49 6.59 -27.95
N ILE A 23 -10.76 6.71 -28.32
CA ILE A 23 -11.91 7.17 -27.54
C ILE A 23 -12.19 6.14 -26.43
N GLY A 24 -11.58 6.33 -25.27
CA GLY A 24 -12.01 5.74 -24.01
C GLY A 24 -12.34 6.90 -23.08
N ARG A 25 -13.48 6.87 -22.38
CA ARG A 25 -13.80 7.87 -21.36
C ARG A 25 -12.61 7.95 -20.40
N SER A 26 -11.83 9.02 -20.48
CA SER A 26 -10.75 9.32 -19.56
C SER A 26 -11.37 9.33 -18.17
N ASN A 27 -11.00 8.34 -17.36
CA ASN A 27 -11.47 8.26 -16.00
C ASN A 27 -10.56 9.19 -15.20
N PRO A 28 -10.99 10.42 -14.86
CA PRO A 28 -10.10 11.42 -14.28
C PRO A 28 -9.47 10.94 -12.96
N SER A 29 -10.11 9.98 -12.29
CA SER A 29 -9.58 9.31 -11.10
C SER A 29 -8.35 8.44 -11.40
N LEU A 30 -8.36 7.70 -12.51
CA LEU A 30 -7.22 6.87 -12.92
C LEU A 30 -6.05 7.73 -13.36
N ASP A 31 -6.31 8.82 -14.07
CA ASP A 31 -5.25 9.75 -14.50
C ASP A 31 -4.63 10.48 -13.31
N ALA A 32 -5.43 10.88 -12.32
CA ALA A 32 -4.93 11.45 -11.07
C ALA A 32 -4.07 10.45 -10.29
N LEU A 33 -4.51 9.19 -10.19
CA LEU A 33 -3.77 8.13 -9.50
C LEU A 33 -2.45 7.83 -10.19
N ARG A 34 -2.43 7.76 -11.53
CA ARG A 34 -1.21 7.60 -12.33
C ARG A 34 -0.19 8.69 -12.04
N ARG A 35 -0.64 9.96 -12.04
CA ARG A 35 0.23 11.11 -11.73
C ARG A 35 0.82 11.05 -10.33
N GLU A 36 0.03 10.59 -9.36
CA GLU A 36 0.50 10.44 -7.98
C GLU A 36 1.55 9.34 -7.87
N VAL A 37 1.34 8.19 -8.52
CA VAL A 37 2.32 7.11 -8.59
C VAL A 37 3.61 7.57 -9.28
N ASP A 38 3.50 8.30 -10.40
CA ASP A 38 4.66 8.83 -11.12
C ASP A 38 5.46 9.83 -10.27
N ARG A 39 4.77 10.67 -9.50
CA ARG A 39 5.40 11.60 -8.55
C ARG A 39 6.14 10.84 -7.45
N GLN A 40 5.51 9.83 -6.85
CA GLN A 40 6.13 9.03 -5.80
C GLN A 40 7.36 8.29 -6.33
N ARG A 41 7.28 7.74 -7.54
CA ARG A 41 8.39 7.09 -8.23
C ARG A 41 9.57 8.04 -8.41
N LEU A 42 9.32 9.27 -8.83
CA LEU A 42 10.36 10.29 -8.97
C LEU A 42 11.05 10.59 -7.63
N VAL A 43 10.28 10.75 -6.55
CA VAL A 43 10.82 11.01 -5.22
C VAL A 43 11.70 9.85 -4.75
N ILE A 44 11.23 8.61 -4.90
CA ILE A 44 11.98 7.41 -4.53
C ILE A 44 13.29 7.33 -5.31
N GLU A 45 13.28 7.62 -6.60
CA GLU A 45 14.48 7.62 -7.44
C GLU A 45 15.51 8.66 -6.97
N VAL A 46 15.06 9.88 -6.65
CA VAL A 46 15.93 10.94 -6.12
C VAL A 46 16.57 10.51 -4.79
N LEU A 47 15.82 9.88 -3.90
CA LEU A 47 16.34 9.38 -2.63
C LEU A 47 17.37 8.27 -2.83
N ILE A 48 17.09 7.31 -3.72
CA ILE A 48 18.03 6.22 -4.04
C ILE A 48 19.35 6.78 -4.58
N ARG A 49 19.29 7.70 -5.54
CA ARG A 49 20.51 8.33 -6.09
C ARG A 49 21.27 9.10 -5.02
N ALA A 50 20.58 9.87 -4.18
CA ALA A 50 21.21 10.61 -3.10
C ALA A 50 21.95 9.68 -2.11
N LEU A 51 21.38 8.50 -1.80
CA LEU A 51 22.02 7.51 -0.92
C LEU A 51 23.27 6.88 -1.56
N ILE A 52 23.20 6.58 -2.87
CA ILE A 52 24.33 6.03 -3.63
C ILE A 52 25.45 7.06 -3.78
N ASP A 53 25.11 8.29 -4.17
CA ASP A 53 26.07 9.38 -4.38
C ASP A 53 26.82 9.74 -3.08
N LYS A 54 26.15 9.59 -1.92
CA LYS A 54 26.77 9.76 -0.60
C LYS A 54 27.57 8.55 -0.13
N GLY A 55 27.57 7.46 -0.89
CA GLY A 55 28.26 6.21 -0.55
C GLY A 55 27.67 5.51 0.67
N ILE A 56 26.42 5.81 1.04
CA ILE A 56 25.74 5.21 2.21
C ILE A 56 25.30 3.79 1.86
N TYR A 57 24.81 3.59 0.64
CA TYR A 57 24.40 2.28 0.13
C TYR A 57 24.90 2.05 -1.30
N THR A 58 25.21 0.80 -1.63
CA THR A 58 25.37 0.34 -3.01
C THR A 58 24.02 -0.06 -3.62
N ARG A 59 23.96 -0.14 -4.94
CA ARG A 59 22.76 -0.60 -5.65
C ARG A 59 22.36 -2.02 -5.20
N ASP A 60 23.33 -2.91 -5.02
CA ASP A 60 23.12 -4.28 -4.54
C ASP A 60 22.56 -4.32 -3.12
N GLN A 61 23.00 -3.42 -2.23
CA GLN A 61 22.49 -3.35 -0.87
C GLN A 61 21.04 -2.84 -0.83
N LEU A 62 20.71 -1.84 -1.66
CA LEU A 62 19.31 -1.38 -1.79
C LEU A 62 18.42 -2.48 -2.37
N ASN A 63 18.94 -3.27 -3.30
CA ASN A 63 18.29 -4.46 -3.85
C ASN A 63 18.00 -5.51 -2.78
N ALA A 64 18.99 -5.85 -1.97
CA ALA A 64 18.85 -6.79 -0.87
C ALA A 64 17.82 -6.27 0.16
N LEU A 65 17.86 -4.98 0.47
CA LEU A 65 16.92 -4.35 1.38
C LEU A 65 15.49 -4.37 0.83
N ALA A 66 15.29 -4.08 -0.45
CA ALA A 66 13.98 -4.15 -1.08
C ALA A 66 13.39 -5.58 -1.01
N ASN A 67 14.21 -6.60 -1.27
CA ASN A 67 13.79 -8.00 -1.14
C ASN A 67 13.47 -8.37 0.32
N LEU A 68 14.25 -7.87 1.28
CA LEU A 68 13.95 -8.08 2.70
C LEU A 68 12.61 -7.45 3.08
N VAL A 69 12.36 -6.21 2.66
CA VAL A 69 11.09 -5.50 2.92
C VAL A 69 9.91 -6.21 2.25
N ASP A 70 10.06 -6.68 1.00
CA ASP A 70 9.04 -7.48 0.30
C ASP A 70 8.73 -8.79 1.04
N MET A 71 9.77 -9.48 1.53
CA MET A 71 9.60 -10.69 2.35
C MET A 71 8.99 -10.40 3.72
N GLU A 72 9.28 -9.24 4.32
CA GLU A 72 8.65 -8.78 5.56
C GLU A 72 7.17 -8.41 5.36
N ASP A 73 6.82 -7.88 4.18
CA ASP A 73 5.43 -7.60 3.77
C ASP A 73 4.63 -8.90 3.54
N GLY A 74 5.33 -10.03 3.39
CA GLY A 74 4.75 -11.38 3.27
C GLY A 74 3.95 -11.85 4.49
N VAL A 75 4.15 -11.27 5.68
CA VAL A 75 3.25 -11.45 6.84
C VAL A 75 3.33 -10.22 7.75
N ARG A 76 2.51 -9.19 7.48
CA ARG A 76 1.97 -8.28 8.51
C ARG A 76 0.94 -7.34 7.92
N ASP A 77 -0.33 -7.64 8.21
CA ASP A 77 -1.35 -6.63 8.46
C ASP A 77 -0.70 -5.42 9.15
N GLY A 78 -0.47 -4.35 8.37
CA GLY A 78 0.16 -3.10 8.80
C GLY A 78 -0.71 -2.26 9.74
N ARG A 79 -1.45 -2.90 10.66
CA ARG A 79 -2.20 -2.21 11.70
C ARG A 79 -1.60 -2.53 13.05
N MET A 80 -1.30 -1.47 13.80
CA MET A 80 -1.40 -1.52 15.26
C MET A 80 -2.86 -1.84 15.58
N THR A 81 -3.22 -3.12 15.67
CA THR A 81 -4.48 -3.52 16.29
C THR A 81 -4.32 -3.22 17.78
N PRO A 82 -5.02 -2.22 18.36
CA PRO A 82 -5.21 -2.24 19.80
C PRO A 82 -5.94 -3.54 20.10
N LYS A 83 -5.32 -4.42 20.90
CA LYS A 83 -6.02 -5.52 21.55
C LYS A 83 -7.13 -4.92 22.43
N LYS A 84 -8.32 -4.70 21.85
CA LYS A 84 -9.60 -4.72 22.54
C LYS A 84 -10.52 -5.56 21.66
N GLY A 85 -11.09 -6.59 22.26
CA GLY A 85 -11.67 -7.75 21.61
C GLY A 85 -12.57 -7.41 20.43
N ILE A 86 -12.38 -8.14 19.33
CA ILE A 86 -13.40 -8.29 18.32
C ILE A 86 -14.51 -9.10 18.99
N GLU A 87 -15.44 -8.43 19.65
CA GLU A 87 -16.61 -9.08 20.23
C GLU A 87 -17.60 -9.44 19.11
N LEU A 88 -18.10 -10.66 19.13
CA LEU A 88 -19.15 -11.11 18.22
C LEU A 88 -20.49 -10.87 18.90
N CYS A 89 -21.47 -10.41 18.13
CA CYS A 89 -22.84 -10.26 18.62
C CYS A 89 -23.39 -11.62 19.05
N SER A 90 -23.93 -11.71 20.26
CA SER A 90 -24.52 -12.92 20.81
C SER A 90 -25.75 -13.40 20.03
N SER A 91 -26.43 -12.49 19.34
CA SER A 91 -27.64 -12.78 18.56
C SER A 91 -27.37 -13.22 17.12
N CYS A 92 -26.45 -12.56 16.40
CA CYS A 92 -26.23 -12.80 14.97
C CYS A 92 -24.82 -13.30 14.60
N GLY A 93 -23.91 -13.40 15.57
CA GLY A 93 -22.54 -13.89 15.38
C GLY A 93 -21.64 -12.97 14.55
N ARG A 94 -22.10 -11.76 14.18
CA ARG A 94 -21.31 -10.79 13.41
C ARG A 94 -20.49 -9.90 14.34
N THR A 95 -19.37 -9.42 13.83
CA THR A 95 -18.47 -8.50 14.55
C THR A 95 -19.17 -7.23 15.00
N LEU A 96 -19.05 -6.91 16.29
CA LEU A 96 -19.46 -5.63 16.87
C LEU A 96 -18.38 -4.59 16.58
N MET A 97 -18.75 -3.54 15.85
CA MET A 97 -17.83 -2.46 15.46
C MET A 97 -17.93 -1.21 16.36
N ASN A 98 -18.80 -1.20 17.37
CA ASN A 98 -19.07 -0.02 18.16
C ASN A 98 -18.90 -0.23 19.67
N LYS A 99 -18.42 0.82 20.34
CA LYS A 99 -18.33 0.91 21.80
C LYS A 99 -19.68 1.19 22.49
N LEU A 100 -20.74 1.39 21.70
CA LEU A 100 -22.06 1.78 22.20
C LEU A 100 -22.95 0.58 22.57
N GLY A 101 -22.48 -0.65 22.37
CA GLY A 101 -23.24 -1.84 22.76
C GLY A 101 -24.50 -2.05 21.92
N THR A 102 -24.52 -1.70 20.63
CA THR A 102 -25.67 -1.97 19.74
C THR A 102 -25.20 -2.55 18.41
N CYS A 103 -25.64 -3.75 18.06
CA CYS A 103 -25.27 -4.39 16.81
C CYS A 103 -25.86 -3.66 15.60
N LEU A 104 -24.99 -3.17 14.70
CA LEU A 104 -25.39 -2.51 13.45
C LEU A 104 -26.17 -3.40 12.46
N TYR A 105 -26.12 -4.71 12.62
CA TYR A 105 -26.72 -5.65 11.67
C TYR A 105 -28.09 -6.18 12.10
N CYS A 106 -28.27 -6.46 13.38
CA CYS A 106 -29.51 -7.04 13.91
C CYS A 106 -30.21 -6.13 14.93
N GLY A 107 -29.57 -5.03 15.34
CA GLY A 107 -30.11 -4.10 16.33
C GLY A 107 -30.00 -4.58 17.79
N ASN A 108 -29.40 -5.75 18.06
CA ASN A 108 -29.28 -6.26 19.43
C ASN A 108 -28.40 -5.36 20.31
N GLU A 109 -28.84 -5.08 21.53
CA GLU A 109 -28.05 -4.33 22.51
C GLU A 109 -27.22 -5.28 23.37
N GLU A 110 -25.92 -5.03 23.46
CA GLU A 110 -24.93 -5.82 24.19
C GLU A 110 -24.41 -4.97 25.37
N VAL A 111 -24.37 -5.56 26.56
CA VAL A 111 -23.82 -4.89 27.75
C VAL A 111 -22.31 -5.01 27.69
N ILE A 112 -21.63 -3.94 27.28
CA ILE A 112 -20.16 -3.88 27.21
C ILE A 112 -19.63 -3.20 28.49
N ASP A 113 -18.98 -3.94 29.37
CA ASP A 113 -18.31 -3.38 30.56
C ASP A 113 -17.06 -2.60 30.15
N ILE A 114 -17.11 -1.28 30.29
CA ILE A 114 -15.97 -0.40 30.03
C ILE A 114 -15.10 -0.34 31.29
N ILE A 115 -14.05 -1.17 31.35
CA ILE A 115 -12.90 -1.03 32.27
C ILE A 115 -11.82 -0.16 31.63
#